data_AF-A0AAJ8B2E9-F1
#
_entry.id   AF-A0AAJ8B2E9-F1
#
_cell.length_a   1.000
_cell.length_b   1.000
_cell.length_c   1.000
_cell.angle_alpha   90.00
_cell.angle_beta   90.00
_cell.angle_gamma   90.00
#
_symmetry.space_group_name_H-M   'P 1'
#
loop_
_entity.id
_entity.type
_entity.pdbx_description
1 polymer ?
#
loop_
_entity_poly.entity_id
_entity_poly.type
_entity_poly.pdbx_seq_one_letter_code
_entity_poly.pdbx_strand_id
1 'polypeptide(L)'
;MSGMEQNTSSTGPNPGENQQQTGEPESGTNIQDTESNQNDAEPQQARMATELAVSVTGDTKNIPVSKTPAEIKTFYEEKLHEARSALKQKDEELKSVKDRLRNEETMKPSCRRCEQHEREHKESMTEMETFYKEKLQEARSALKQKEEELKSFKDRVAPDLALSIKTGDTDTDTESMNNPVSKTKLTEMYNKLKLLQWPKIKDHLKSNAVSREFTRDLSQKMFRDAAEEMERKKKQIDEVFGLTENSSGLTPQKVKEFRQLTIHSLQMNLYHRRKEDLLQSPFLDDEAQYSQDVMVNFRLLASECYWLGSLMALNNPPLQPDWENISPGMDTWDIFPRDIKSV
;
A
#
# COMPACT_ATOMS: atom_id res chain seq x y z
N MET A 1 -0.88 -66.40 -44.75
CA MET A 1 0.46 -65.83 -44.97
C MET A 1 0.52 -64.55 -44.17
N SER A 2 0.74 -64.64 -42.86
CA SER A 2 2.04 -64.81 -42.19
C SER A 2 2.96 -63.61 -42.40
N GLY A 3 3.22 -62.90 -41.31
CA GLY A 3 4.14 -61.77 -41.20
C GLY A 3 4.05 -61.18 -39.80
N MET A 4 4.50 -61.96 -38.83
CA MET A 4 4.57 -61.69 -37.39
C MET A 4 5.69 -60.71 -37.04
N GLU A 5 5.42 -59.93 -35.98
CA GLU A 5 6.33 -59.53 -34.87
C GLU A 5 7.56 -58.66 -35.18
N GLN A 6 7.73 -57.55 -34.43
CA GLN A 6 8.42 -57.58 -33.12
C GLN A 6 8.32 -56.24 -32.38
N ASN A 7 7.98 -56.34 -31.10
CA ASN A 7 8.22 -55.35 -30.06
C ASN A 7 9.72 -55.30 -29.72
N THR A 8 10.26 -54.10 -29.50
CA THR A 8 11.35 -53.90 -28.53
C THR A 8 11.14 -52.60 -27.76
N SER A 9 11.04 -52.75 -26.44
CA SER A 9 11.16 -51.69 -25.45
C SER A 9 12.64 -51.57 -25.09
N SER A 10 13.21 -50.36 -25.09
CA SER A 10 14.51 -50.13 -24.45
C SER A 10 14.67 -48.69 -23.96
N THR A 11 15.13 -48.65 -22.72
CA THR A 11 15.30 -47.58 -21.75
C THR A 11 16.43 -46.59 -22.07
N GLY A 12 16.19 -45.30 -21.79
CA GLY A 12 17.19 -44.29 -21.36
C GLY A 12 17.89 -43.43 -22.44
N PRO A 13 18.53 -42.29 -22.08
CA PRO A 13 18.83 -41.79 -20.74
C PRO A 13 18.37 -40.34 -20.45
N ASN A 14 18.32 -40.06 -19.15
CA ASN A 14 18.17 -38.77 -18.50
C ASN A 14 19.52 -38.00 -18.53
N PRO A 15 19.51 -36.68 -18.79
CA PRO A 15 20.51 -35.76 -18.25
C PRO A 15 19.77 -34.64 -17.49
N GLY A 16 19.93 -34.47 -16.18
CA GLY A 16 21.19 -34.12 -15.53
C GLY A 16 21.03 -32.73 -14.93
N GLU A 17 20.30 -32.61 -13.81
CA GLU A 17 20.30 -31.40 -12.99
C GLU A 17 21.17 -31.64 -11.76
N ASN A 18 22.35 -31.02 -11.81
CA ASN A 18 23.29 -30.95 -10.71
C ASN A 18 22.83 -29.89 -9.69
N GLN A 19 23.04 -30.26 -8.43
CA GLN A 19 22.94 -29.41 -7.25
C GLN A 19 23.84 -28.18 -7.37
N GLN A 20 23.36 -27.02 -6.88
CA GLN A 20 24.24 -26.03 -6.28
C GLN A 20 23.50 -25.20 -5.22
N GLN A 21 23.84 -25.48 -3.97
CA GLN A 21 23.87 -24.50 -2.89
C GLN A 21 24.82 -23.37 -3.28
N THR A 22 24.37 -22.12 -3.13
CA THR A 22 25.22 -20.99 -2.77
C THR A 22 24.34 -19.98 -2.03
N GLY A 23 24.60 -19.84 -0.73
CA GLY A 23 24.36 -18.58 -0.04
C GLY A 23 25.61 -17.74 -0.14
N GLU A 24 25.46 -16.41 -0.08
CA GLU A 24 26.42 -15.44 0.48
C GLU A 24 25.83 -14.01 0.43
N PRO A 25 26.41 -12.98 1.09
CA PRO A 25 25.71 -12.23 2.13
C PRO A 25 25.75 -10.68 1.97
N GLU A 26 25.36 -9.99 3.05
CA GLU A 26 25.71 -8.63 3.51
C GLU A 26 24.95 -7.40 3.00
N SER A 27 24.33 -6.69 3.95
CA SER A 27 24.63 -5.31 4.39
C SER A 27 23.48 -4.87 5.32
N GLY A 28 23.62 -4.32 6.52
CA GLY A 28 24.74 -3.73 7.23
C GLY A 28 24.12 -2.71 8.18
N THR A 29 24.19 -2.92 9.50
CA THR A 29 24.22 -1.80 10.45
C THR A 29 24.88 -2.23 11.74
N ASN A 30 26.18 -1.94 11.73
CA ASN A 30 27.09 -1.65 12.82
C ASN A 30 26.42 -1.09 14.10
N ILE A 31 26.55 -1.81 15.21
CA ILE A 31 26.84 -1.22 16.52
C ILE A 31 27.98 -2.03 17.12
N GLN A 32 29.20 -1.49 16.99
CA GLN A 32 30.32 -1.78 17.86
C GLN A 32 29.94 -1.36 19.29
N ASP A 33 30.19 -2.23 20.26
CA ASP A 33 31.11 -1.91 21.37
C ASP A 33 31.45 -3.21 22.14
N THR A 34 32.65 -3.70 21.81
CA THR A 34 33.64 -4.40 22.64
C THR A 34 33.21 -5.04 23.98
N GLU A 35 33.23 -6.37 23.98
CA GLU A 35 33.63 -7.17 25.14
C GLU A 35 35.15 -7.10 25.37
N SER A 36 35.53 -7.47 26.60
CA SER A 36 36.86 -7.81 27.13
C SER A 36 37.68 -6.65 27.72
N ASN A 37 37.66 -6.57 29.05
CA ASN A 37 38.72 -7.28 29.77
C ASN A 37 38.34 -7.55 31.22
N GLN A 38 38.36 -8.84 31.54
CA GLN A 38 38.65 -9.33 32.88
C GLN A 38 39.94 -8.69 33.38
N ASN A 39 39.90 -8.15 34.59
CA ASN A 39 40.68 -8.64 35.73
C ASN A 39 40.62 -7.63 36.86
N ASP A 40 40.75 -8.15 38.08
CA ASP A 40 41.03 -7.42 39.32
C ASP A 40 39.82 -6.86 40.07
N ALA A 41 38.75 -7.66 40.16
CA ALA A 41 37.81 -7.60 41.29
C ALA A 41 38.36 -8.33 42.54
N GLU A 42 39.63 -8.08 42.86
CA GLU A 42 40.17 -8.13 44.21
C GLU A 42 41.41 -7.22 44.23
N PRO A 43 41.23 -5.94 44.65
CA PRO A 43 41.53 -5.66 46.04
C PRO A 43 40.61 -4.56 46.60
N GLN A 44 39.29 -4.72 46.66
CA GLN A 44 38.46 -3.79 47.46
C GLN A 44 38.24 -4.29 48.90
N GLN A 45 38.19 -5.60 49.14
CA GLN A 45 38.39 -6.11 50.50
C GLN A 45 39.84 -5.93 50.96
N ALA A 46 40.82 -6.07 50.06
CA ALA A 46 42.20 -5.71 50.41
C ALA A 46 42.39 -4.19 50.55
N ARG A 47 41.69 -3.30 49.84
CA ARG A 47 41.76 -1.84 50.09
C ARG A 47 41.01 -1.42 51.35
N MET A 48 39.86 -2.00 51.68
CA MET A 48 39.21 -1.73 52.97
C MET A 48 39.96 -2.37 54.14
N ALA A 49 40.55 -3.55 53.98
CA ALA A 49 41.45 -4.14 54.97
C ALA A 49 42.79 -3.38 55.05
N THR A 50 43.28 -2.79 53.95
CA THR A 50 44.46 -1.91 53.96
C THR A 50 44.12 -0.53 54.52
N GLU A 51 42.91 0.02 54.35
CA GLU A 51 42.51 1.29 54.98
C GLU A 51 42.13 1.12 56.46
N LEU A 52 41.52 0.00 56.85
CA LEU A 52 41.35 -0.36 58.27
C LEU A 52 42.70 -0.74 58.89
N ALA A 53 43.60 -1.41 58.17
CA ALA A 53 44.97 -1.60 58.64
C ALA A 53 45.76 -0.28 58.63
N VAL A 54 45.55 0.67 57.72
CA VAL A 54 46.24 1.96 57.73
C VAL A 54 45.70 2.87 58.83
N SER A 55 44.41 2.77 59.18
CA SER A 55 43.86 3.45 60.36
C SER A 55 44.22 2.77 61.69
N VAL A 56 44.59 1.48 61.70
CA VAL A 56 44.99 0.75 62.91
C VAL A 56 46.52 0.55 63.04
N THR A 57 47.29 0.73 61.96
CA THR A 57 48.77 0.55 61.93
C THR A 57 49.56 1.79 61.51
N GLY A 58 48.88 2.89 61.15
CA GLY A 58 49.48 4.17 60.76
C GLY A 58 50.21 4.93 61.86
N ASP A 59 50.22 4.46 63.11
CA ASP A 59 51.00 5.04 64.20
C ASP A 59 51.74 4.00 65.06
N THR A 60 52.25 2.93 64.43
CA THR A 60 53.32 2.13 65.07
C THR A 60 54.70 2.77 64.98
N LYS A 61 54.79 4.02 64.46
CA LYS A 61 56.04 4.78 64.36
C LYS A 61 56.20 5.92 65.37
N ASN A 62 55.39 5.96 66.42
CA ASN A 62 55.69 6.75 67.61
C ASN A 62 55.25 6.00 68.87
N ILE A 63 55.84 4.82 69.14
CA ILE A 63 56.15 4.54 70.54
C ILE A 63 57.19 5.59 70.90
N PRO A 64 56.93 6.54 71.81
CA PRO A 64 58.02 7.33 72.36
C PRO A 64 58.88 6.33 73.13
N VAL A 65 60.00 5.94 72.51
CA VAL A 65 61.09 5.17 73.10
C VAL A 65 61.75 6.07 74.15
N SER A 66 61.02 6.33 75.25
CA SER A 66 61.40 7.08 76.47
C SER A 66 60.19 7.54 77.31
N LYS A 67 59.06 6.81 77.33
CA LYS A 67 57.96 7.11 78.27
C LYS A 67 57.72 5.97 79.25
N THR A 68 57.35 6.36 80.47
CA THR A 68 57.09 5.41 81.54
C THR A 68 55.80 4.61 81.26
N PRO A 69 55.64 3.39 81.79
CA PRO A 69 54.42 2.59 81.59
C PRO A 69 53.11 3.34 81.92
N ALA A 70 53.18 4.33 82.80
CA ALA A 70 52.03 5.17 83.18
C ALA A 70 51.56 6.09 82.05
N GLU A 71 52.48 6.72 81.31
CA GLU A 71 52.15 7.66 80.23
C GLU A 71 51.60 6.96 78.98
N ILE A 72 52.09 5.74 78.73
CA ILE A 72 51.56 4.87 77.66
C ILE A 72 50.13 4.45 78.01
N LYS A 73 49.88 4.09 79.27
CA LYS A 73 48.54 3.73 79.75
C LYS A 73 47.53 4.87 79.58
N THR A 74 47.90 6.11 79.96
CA THR A 74 47.01 7.28 79.80
C THR A 74 46.70 7.58 78.34
N PHE A 75 47.68 7.43 77.44
CA PHE A 75 47.47 7.64 76.00
C PHE A 75 46.46 6.64 75.42
N TYR A 76 46.57 5.35 75.78
CA TYR A 76 45.61 4.34 75.32
C TYR A 76 44.22 4.53 75.95
N GLU A 77 44.13 4.96 77.20
CA GLU A 77 42.85 5.28 77.85
C GLU A 77 42.13 6.46 77.17
N GLU A 78 42.87 7.51 76.80
CA GLU A 78 42.33 8.67 76.07
C GLU A 78 41.84 8.27 74.67
N LYS A 79 42.66 7.53 73.91
CA LYS A 79 42.26 7.02 72.58
C LYS A 79 41.03 6.12 72.64
N LEU A 80 40.93 5.32 73.69
CA LEU A 80 39.79 4.43 73.91
C LEU A 80 38.53 5.21 74.31
N HIS A 81 38.67 6.32 75.05
CA HIS A 81 37.58 7.24 75.34
C HIS A 81 37.09 8.00 74.08
N GLU A 82 38.01 8.46 73.25
CA GLU A 82 37.72 9.12 71.96
C GLU A 82 36.95 8.18 71.03
N ALA A 83 37.43 6.95 70.86
CA ALA A 83 36.77 5.92 70.03
C ALA A 83 35.35 5.58 70.54
N ARG A 84 35.16 5.50 71.86
CA ARG A 84 33.83 5.27 72.47
C ARG A 84 32.87 6.42 72.20
N SER A 85 33.36 7.65 72.25
CA SER A 85 32.55 8.85 71.99
C SER A 85 32.12 8.93 70.53
N ALA A 86 33.03 8.64 69.59
CA ALA A 86 32.74 8.59 68.17
C ALA A 86 31.73 7.48 67.81
N LEU A 87 31.85 6.30 68.41
CA LEU A 87 30.88 5.20 68.25
C LEU A 87 29.49 5.60 68.72
N LYS A 88 29.39 6.24 69.90
CA LYS A 88 28.12 6.69 70.44
C LYS A 88 27.42 7.70 69.51
N GLN A 89 28.19 8.64 68.94
CA GLN A 89 27.66 9.59 67.97
C GLN A 89 27.12 8.88 66.72
N LYS A 90 27.85 7.89 66.19
CA LYS A 90 27.40 7.12 65.01
C LYS A 90 26.16 6.27 65.29
N ASP A 91 26.03 5.73 66.50
CA ASP A 91 24.81 5.02 66.92
C ASP A 91 23.59 5.96 67.00
N GLU A 92 23.78 7.20 67.47
CA GLU A 92 22.72 8.21 67.50
C GLU A 92 22.31 8.66 66.08
N GLU A 93 23.28 8.86 65.17
CA GLU A 93 23.03 9.15 63.76
C GLU A 93 22.29 8.00 63.07
N LEU A 94 22.72 6.75 63.29
CA LEU A 94 22.07 5.57 62.72
C LEU A 94 20.63 5.41 63.22
N LYS A 95 20.38 5.72 64.50
CA LYS A 95 19.04 5.71 65.08
C LYS A 95 18.16 6.77 64.44
N SER A 96 18.67 7.99 64.25
CA SER A 96 17.98 9.07 63.54
C SER A 96 17.63 8.70 62.09
N VAL A 97 18.58 8.11 61.35
CA VAL A 97 18.35 7.63 59.98
C VAL A 97 17.28 6.53 59.95
N LYS A 98 17.34 5.59 60.91
CA LYS A 98 16.36 4.50 61.02
C LYS A 98 14.95 5.01 61.34
N ASP A 99 14.84 6.02 62.20
CA ASP A 99 13.55 6.65 62.51
C ASP A 99 12.99 7.43 61.31
N ARG A 100 13.84 8.12 60.54
CA ARG A 100 13.45 8.76 59.28
C ARG A 100 12.94 7.76 58.25
N LEU A 101 13.64 6.64 58.06
CA LEU A 101 13.25 5.60 57.12
C LEU A 101 11.89 4.97 57.49
N ARG A 102 11.67 4.70 58.79
CA ARG A 102 10.39 4.20 59.29
C ARG A 102 9.24 5.19 59.03
N ASN A 103 9.50 6.49 59.15
CA ASN A 103 8.52 7.53 58.88
C ASN A 103 8.23 7.68 57.38
N GLU A 104 9.21 7.49 56.50
CA GLU A 104 9.03 7.47 55.04
C GLU A 104 8.25 6.23 54.56
N GLU A 105 8.50 5.05 55.14
CA GLU A 105 7.74 3.83 54.81
C GLU A 105 6.27 3.89 55.28
N THR A 106 5.99 4.59 56.37
CA THR A 106 4.63 4.76 56.91
C THR A 106 3.86 5.94 56.28
N MET A 107 4.55 6.83 55.56
CA MET A 107 3.99 7.94 54.79
C MET A 107 4.11 7.73 53.28
N LYS A 108 3.84 6.52 52.78
CA LYS A 108 3.45 6.34 51.38
C LYS A 108 1.93 6.53 51.31
N PRO A 109 1.38 7.73 51.03
CA PRO A 109 -0.05 7.84 50.78
C PRO A 109 -0.32 7.11 49.48
N SER A 110 -0.85 5.89 49.57
CA SER A 110 -1.61 5.32 48.45
C SER A 110 -2.72 6.32 48.16
N CYS A 111 -2.56 7.05 47.06
CA CYS A 111 -3.55 8.01 46.63
C CYS A 111 -4.76 7.19 46.14
N ARG A 112 -5.79 7.03 46.98
CA ARG A 112 -7.04 6.33 46.62
C ARG A 112 -7.63 6.82 45.29
N ARG A 113 -7.42 8.10 44.95
CA ARG A 113 -7.85 8.70 43.68
C ARG A 113 -7.08 8.14 42.47
N CYS A 114 -5.79 7.84 42.61
CA CYS A 114 -4.99 7.22 41.55
C CYS A 114 -5.41 5.76 41.33
N GLU A 115 -5.60 4.99 42.40
CA GLU A 115 -6.05 3.59 42.31
C GLU A 115 -7.47 3.47 41.72
N GLN A 116 -8.35 4.43 42.02
CA GLN A 116 -9.68 4.51 41.43
C GLN A 116 -9.60 4.87 39.93
N HIS A 117 -8.79 5.85 39.55
CA HIS A 117 -8.61 6.25 38.17
C HIS A 117 -7.98 5.14 37.31
N GLU A 118 -7.03 4.36 37.85
CA GLU A 118 -6.47 3.19 37.18
C GLU A 118 -7.52 2.09 36.94
N ARG A 119 -8.43 1.89 37.91
CA ARG A 119 -9.53 0.93 37.78
C ARG A 119 -10.56 1.37 36.74
N GLU A 120 -10.99 2.63 36.81
CA GLU A 120 -11.92 3.23 35.84
C GLU A 120 -11.32 3.22 34.42
N HIS A 121 -10.03 3.53 34.28
CA HIS A 121 -9.33 3.45 33.00
C HIS A 121 -9.25 2.01 32.48
N LYS A 122 -9.00 1.03 33.35
CA LYS A 122 -8.98 -0.40 32.98
C LYS A 122 -10.35 -0.91 32.57
N GLU A 123 -11.40 -0.51 33.27
CA GLU A 123 -12.79 -0.82 32.92
C GLU A 123 -13.16 -0.19 31.57
N SER A 124 -12.86 1.10 31.36
CA SER A 124 -13.09 1.80 30.10
C SER A 124 -12.35 1.16 28.92
N MET A 125 -11.08 0.76 29.10
CA MET A 125 -10.32 0.04 28.08
C MET A 125 -10.95 -1.32 27.74
N THR A 126 -11.49 -2.01 28.75
CA THR A 126 -12.15 -3.31 28.55
C THR A 126 -13.46 -3.14 27.78
N GLU A 127 -14.27 -2.14 28.13
CA GLU A 127 -15.51 -1.80 27.42
C GLU A 127 -15.24 -1.39 25.96
N MET A 128 -14.16 -0.64 25.73
CA MET A 128 -13.76 -0.26 24.38
C MET A 128 -13.30 -1.49 23.57
N GLU A 129 -12.53 -2.39 24.18
CA GLU A 129 -12.08 -3.63 23.54
C GLU A 129 -13.26 -4.55 23.18
N THR A 130 -14.26 -4.69 24.07
CA THR A 130 -15.45 -5.48 23.78
C THR A 130 -16.28 -4.86 22.66
N PHE A 131 -16.48 -3.53 22.67
CA PHE A 131 -17.17 -2.81 21.61
C PHE A 131 -16.53 -3.04 20.23
N TYR A 132 -15.20 -2.91 20.13
CA TYR A 132 -14.52 -3.13 18.85
C TYR A 132 -14.53 -4.59 18.41
N LYS A 133 -14.43 -5.55 19.34
CA LYS A 133 -14.57 -6.98 19.02
C LYS A 133 -15.96 -7.30 18.49
N GLU A 134 -17.00 -6.75 19.09
CA GLU A 134 -18.38 -6.92 18.64
C GLU A 134 -18.59 -6.32 17.24
N LYS A 135 -18.13 -5.09 17.02
CA LYS A 135 -18.20 -4.44 15.69
C LYS A 135 -17.44 -5.23 14.62
N LEU A 136 -16.28 -5.79 14.97
CA LEU A 136 -15.50 -6.62 14.06
C LEU A 136 -16.24 -7.93 13.72
N GLN A 137 -16.90 -8.54 14.71
CA GLN A 137 -17.70 -9.74 14.50
C GLN A 137 -18.95 -9.46 13.65
N GLU A 138 -19.63 -8.35 13.89
CA GLU A 138 -20.76 -7.86 13.08
C GLU A 138 -20.34 -7.69 11.62
N ALA A 139 -19.24 -6.98 11.36
CA ALA A 139 -18.69 -6.78 10.03
C ALA A 139 -18.31 -8.09 9.33
N ARG A 140 -17.69 -9.03 10.06
CA ARG A 140 -17.35 -10.37 9.54
C ARG A 140 -18.61 -11.16 9.16
N SER A 141 -19.67 -11.05 9.96
CA SER A 141 -20.92 -11.75 9.72
C SER A 141 -21.66 -11.18 8.51
N ALA A 142 -21.71 -9.84 8.39
CA ALA A 142 -22.24 -9.16 7.22
C ALA A 142 -21.46 -9.50 5.94
N LEU A 143 -20.12 -9.58 6.01
CA LEU A 143 -19.29 -9.98 4.88
C LEU A 143 -19.59 -11.42 4.47
N LYS A 144 -19.66 -12.35 5.42
CA LYS A 144 -20.00 -13.75 5.15
C LYS A 144 -21.37 -13.89 4.49
N GLN A 145 -22.38 -13.17 5.00
CA GLN A 145 -23.71 -13.14 4.39
C GLN A 145 -23.65 -12.64 2.94
N LYS A 146 -22.90 -11.56 2.67
CA LYS A 146 -22.74 -11.02 1.31
C LYS A 146 -22.03 -12.00 0.37
N GLU A 147 -21.07 -12.76 0.87
CA GLU A 147 -20.37 -13.78 0.10
C GLU A 147 -21.30 -14.96 -0.25
N GLU A 148 -22.14 -15.39 0.68
CA GLU A 148 -23.17 -16.41 0.44
C GLU A 148 -24.24 -15.92 -0.54
N GLU A 149 -24.71 -14.67 -0.42
CA GLU A 149 -25.61 -14.03 -1.39
C GLU A 149 -25.00 -14.00 -2.79
N LEU A 150 -23.72 -13.62 -2.90
CA LEU A 150 -23.00 -13.58 -4.18
C LEU A 150 -22.83 -14.97 -4.77
N LYS A 151 -22.54 -15.97 -3.94
CA LYS A 151 -22.41 -17.36 -4.38
C LYS A 151 -23.75 -17.91 -4.89
N SER A 152 -24.82 -17.70 -4.14
CA SER A 152 -26.17 -18.08 -4.56
C SER A 152 -26.59 -17.38 -5.85
N PHE A 153 -26.27 -16.09 -6.00
CA PHE A 153 -26.52 -15.37 -7.24
C PHE A 153 -25.77 -15.97 -8.42
N LYS A 154 -24.48 -16.29 -8.27
CA LYS A 154 -23.69 -16.96 -9.31
C LYS A 154 -24.29 -18.31 -9.70
N ASP A 155 -24.66 -19.14 -8.73
CA ASP A 155 -25.25 -20.46 -8.97
C ASP A 155 -26.61 -20.36 -9.68
N ARG A 156 -27.40 -19.32 -9.38
CA ARG A 156 -28.68 -19.05 -10.05
C ARG A 156 -28.53 -18.53 -11.47
N VAL A 157 -27.50 -17.71 -11.72
CA VAL A 157 -27.27 -17.07 -13.03
C VAL A 157 -26.48 -17.96 -13.99
N ALA A 158 -25.66 -18.89 -13.48
CA ALA A 158 -24.85 -19.78 -14.31
C ALA A 158 -25.66 -20.62 -15.33
N PRO A 159 -26.84 -21.19 -14.99
CA PRO A 159 -27.69 -21.88 -15.96
C PRO A 159 -28.21 -20.97 -17.06
N ASP A 160 -28.69 -19.77 -16.72
CA ASP A 160 -29.22 -18.80 -17.70
C ASP A 160 -28.12 -18.28 -18.63
N LEU A 161 -26.91 -18.07 -18.10
CA LEU A 161 -25.73 -17.67 -18.88
C LEU A 161 -25.25 -18.80 -19.80
N ALA A 162 -25.28 -20.06 -19.33
CA ALA A 162 -24.93 -21.22 -20.14
C ALA A 162 -25.95 -21.49 -21.27
N LEU A 163 -27.23 -21.18 -21.04
CA LEU A 163 -28.28 -21.25 -22.05
C LEU A 163 -28.15 -20.11 -23.08
N SER A 164 -27.84 -18.88 -22.64
CA SER A 164 -27.62 -17.74 -23.56
C SER A 164 -26.36 -17.89 -24.43
N ILE A 165 -25.35 -18.66 -24.00
CA ILE A 165 -24.18 -18.98 -24.85
C ILE A 165 -24.50 -20.10 -25.86
N LYS A 166 -25.43 -21.02 -25.53
CA LYS A 166 -25.82 -22.14 -26.41
C LYS A 166 -26.87 -21.75 -27.45
N THR A 167 -27.77 -20.85 -27.11
CA THR A 167 -28.75 -20.28 -28.04
C THR A 167 -28.14 -18.99 -28.57
N GLY A 168 -27.53 -19.04 -29.76
CA GLY A 168 -26.91 -17.89 -30.42
C GLY A 168 -27.93 -16.83 -30.87
N ASP A 169 -28.81 -16.39 -29.97
CA ASP A 169 -29.67 -15.23 -30.17
C ASP A 169 -28.80 -13.99 -29.98
N THR A 170 -28.29 -13.51 -31.12
CA THR A 170 -27.29 -12.45 -31.25
C THR A 170 -27.87 -11.04 -31.13
N ASP A 171 -29.10 -10.91 -30.64
CA ASP A 171 -29.89 -9.67 -30.70
C ASP A 171 -30.24 -9.05 -29.34
N THR A 172 -29.75 -9.59 -28.21
CA THR A 172 -29.93 -8.94 -26.89
C THR A 172 -28.65 -8.97 -26.07
N ASP A 173 -27.96 -7.82 -25.99
CA ASP A 173 -27.20 -7.24 -24.86
C ASP A 173 -26.37 -8.14 -23.91
N THR A 174 -26.05 -9.40 -24.25
CA THR A 174 -25.20 -10.25 -23.42
C THR A 174 -23.75 -9.86 -23.66
N GLU A 175 -23.30 -8.81 -22.95
CA GLU A 175 -21.92 -8.36 -22.97
C GLU A 175 -21.00 -9.46 -22.41
N SER A 176 -19.98 -9.85 -23.19
CA SER A 176 -18.92 -10.73 -22.71
C SER A 176 -18.17 -10.06 -21.56
N MET A 177 -18.26 -10.64 -20.35
CA MET A 177 -17.57 -10.15 -19.16
C MET A 177 -16.04 -10.14 -19.29
N ASN A 178 -15.50 -10.90 -20.25
CA ASN A 178 -14.06 -10.97 -20.52
C ASN A 178 -13.61 -9.95 -21.57
N ASN A 179 -14.52 -9.20 -22.19
CA ASN A 179 -14.18 -8.16 -23.15
C ASN A 179 -13.78 -6.87 -22.40
N PRO A 180 -12.49 -6.45 -22.44
CA PRO A 180 -12.04 -5.25 -21.74
C PRO A 180 -12.61 -3.95 -22.32
N VAL A 181 -13.28 -4.02 -23.46
CA VAL A 181 -13.94 -2.89 -24.14
C VAL A 181 -15.44 -3.13 -24.34
N SER A 182 -16.08 -3.88 -23.43
CA SER A 182 -17.55 -3.97 -23.40
C SER A 182 -18.20 -2.62 -23.13
N LYS A 183 -19.48 -2.42 -23.49
CA LYS A 183 -20.19 -1.15 -23.22
C LYS A 183 -20.21 -0.81 -21.73
N THR A 184 -20.41 -1.77 -20.84
CA THR A 184 -20.28 -1.59 -19.38
C THR A 184 -18.88 -1.12 -19.01
N LYS A 185 -17.84 -1.75 -19.56
CA LYS A 185 -16.45 -1.39 -19.24
C LYS A 185 -16.05 -0.02 -19.79
N LEU A 186 -16.51 0.34 -21.00
CA LEU A 186 -16.32 1.66 -21.59
C LEU A 186 -17.03 2.74 -20.77
N THR A 187 -18.22 2.45 -20.26
CA THR A 187 -18.95 3.35 -19.35
C THR A 187 -18.17 3.56 -18.04
N GLU A 188 -17.60 2.50 -17.48
CA GLU A 188 -16.73 2.61 -16.30
C GLU A 188 -15.47 3.44 -16.61
N MET A 189 -14.82 3.22 -17.75
CA MET A 189 -13.65 3.99 -18.18
C MET A 189 -13.97 5.47 -18.38
N TYR A 190 -15.11 5.80 -18.98
CA TYR A 190 -15.59 7.16 -19.10
C TYR A 190 -15.85 7.81 -17.73
N ASN A 191 -16.46 7.08 -16.81
CA ASN A 191 -16.65 7.57 -15.45
C ASN A 191 -15.31 7.79 -14.72
N LYS A 192 -14.29 6.95 -14.95
CA LYS A 192 -12.94 7.18 -14.41
C LYS A 192 -12.28 8.43 -15.00
N LEU A 193 -12.43 8.66 -16.31
CA LEU A 193 -11.98 9.90 -16.93
C LEU A 193 -12.63 11.13 -16.25
N LYS A 194 -13.96 11.12 -16.13
CA LYS A 194 -14.75 12.23 -15.55
C LYS A 194 -14.49 12.45 -14.06
N LEU A 195 -14.44 11.38 -13.26
CA LEU A 195 -14.44 11.48 -11.80
C LEU A 195 -13.04 11.45 -11.19
N LEU A 196 -12.05 10.87 -11.88
CA LEU A 196 -10.70 10.67 -11.32
C LEU A 196 -9.61 11.42 -12.07
N GLN A 197 -9.64 11.43 -13.41
CA GLN A 197 -8.60 12.07 -14.21
C GLN A 197 -8.87 13.57 -14.42
N TRP A 198 -10.11 13.91 -14.79
CA TRP A 198 -10.51 15.28 -15.07
C TRP A 198 -10.25 16.23 -13.90
N PRO A 199 -10.59 15.92 -12.63
CA PRO A 199 -10.31 16.84 -11.52
C PRO A 199 -8.83 17.20 -11.37
N LYS A 200 -7.92 16.23 -11.61
CA LYS A 200 -6.47 16.45 -11.52
C LYS A 200 -5.97 17.43 -12.58
N ILE A 201 -6.47 17.27 -13.82
CA ILE A 201 -6.11 18.13 -14.96
C ILE A 201 -6.75 19.50 -14.80
N LYS A 202 -8.04 19.53 -14.41
CA LYS A 202 -8.85 20.73 -14.23
C LYS A 202 -8.20 21.74 -13.29
N ASP A 203 -7.74 21.31 -12.11
CA ASP A 203 -7.16 22.22 -11.12
C ASP A 203 -5.91 22.90 -11.68
N HIS A 204 -5.13 22.18 -12.48
CA HIS A 204 -3.97 22.71 -13.18
C HIS A 204 -4.36 23.72 -14.27
N LEU A 205 -5.30 23.38 -15.14
CA LEU A 205 -5.75 24.26 -16.22
C LEU A 205 -6.41 25.54 -15.67
N LYS A 206 -7.23 25.41 -14.62
CA LYS A 206 -7.87 26.54 -13.95
C LYS A 206 -6.86 27.49 -13.31
N SER A 207 -5.81 26.95 -12.68
CA SER A 207 -4.75 27.76 -12.06
C SER A 207 -3.91 28.53 -13.09
N ASN A 208 -3.83 28.04 -14.33
CA ASN A 208 -3.15 28.69 -15.44
C ASN A 208 -4.06 29.59 -16.29
N ALA A 209 -5.25 29.96 -15.78
CA ALA A 209 -6.21 30.84 -16.45
C ALA A 209 -6.66 30.37 -17.85
N VAL A 210 -6.63 29.06 -18.10
CA VAL A 210 -7.17 28.47 -19.32
C VAL A 210 -8.70 28.62 -19.34
N SER A 211 -9.28 28.90 -20.51
CA SER A 211 -10.73 28.95 -20.68
C SER A 211 -11.36 27.56 -20.51
N ARG A 212 -12.43 27.51 -19.72
CA ARG A 212 -13.28 26.33 -19.57
C ARG A 212 -13.91 25.93 -20.92
N GLU A 213 -14.41 26.90 -21.67
CA GLU A 213 -15.03 26.72 -22.97
C GLU A 213 -14.05 26.09 -23.95
N PHE A 214 -12.82 26.61 -24.01
CA PHE A 214 -11.76 26.02 -24.81
C PHE A 214 -11.48 24.56 -24.43
N THR A 215 -11.37 24.28 -23.13
CA THR A 215 -11.09 22.92 -22.64
C THR A 215 -12.23 21.95 -22.99
N ARG A 216 -13.48 22.39 -22.84
CA ARG A 216 -14.68 21.63 -23.23
C ARG A 216 -14.67 21.35 -24.73
N ASP A 217 -14.42 22.37 -25.54
CA ASP A 217 -14.48 22.28 -26.99
C ASP A 217 -13.36 21.36 -27.51
N LEU A 218 -12.16 21.43 -26.91
CA LEU A 218 -11.06 20.49 -27.17
C LEU A 218 -11.47 19.05 -26.85
N SER A 219 -12.02 18.78 -25.66
CA SER A 219 -12.47 17.44 -25.30
C SER A 219 -13.53 16.92 -26.27
N GLN A 220 -14.54 17.73 -26.58
CA GLN A 220 -15.60 17.37 -27.52
C GLN A 220 -15.04 17.10 -28.93
N LYS A 221 -14.11 17.94 -29.40
CA LYS A 221 -13.41 17.75 -30.68
C LYS A 221 -12.68 16.41 -30.71
N MET A 222 -11.93 16.06 -29.68
CA MET A 222 -11.18 14.79 -29.65
C MET A 222 -12.08 13.56 -29.68
N PHE A 223 -13.23 13.57 -29.00
CA PHE A 223 -14.21 12.49 -29.13
C PHE A 223 -14.81 12.40 -30.54
N ARG A 224 -15.09 13.55 -31.16
CA ARG A 224 -15.64 13.64 -32.52
C ARG A 224 -14.64 13.13 -33.56
N ASP A 225 -13.41 13.65 -33.54
CA ASP A 225 -12.33 13.27 -34.46
C ASP A 225 -12.06 11.76 -34.36
N ALA A 226 -12.04 11.21 -33.14
CA ALA A 226 -11.89 9.78 -32.93
C ALA A 226 -13.03 8.97 -33.55
N ALA A 227 -14.28 9.42 -33.37
CA ALA A 227 -15.45 8.75 -33.95
C ALA A 227 -15.42 8.77 -35.49
N GLU A 228 -15.11 9.92 -36.08
CA GLU A 228 -14.98 10.08 -37.53
C GLU A 228 -13.86 9.19 -38.11
N GLU A 229 -12.70 9.14 -37.44
CA GLU A 229 -11.57 8.32 -37.87
C GLU A 229 -11.87 6.82 -37.73
N MET A 230 -12.57 6.39 -36.66
CA MET A 230 -12.98 4.99 -36.51
C MET A 230 -14.06 4.60 -37.52
N GLU A 231 -14.98 5.49 -37.83
CA GLU A 231 -15.99 5.28 -38.87
C GLU A 231 -15.33 5.15 -40.24
N ARG A 232 -14.34 5.99 -40.55
CA ARG A 232 -13.53 5.87 -41.77
C ARG A 232 -12.84 4.51 -41.85
N LYS A 233 -12.26 4.03 -40.74
CA LYS A 233 -11.63 2.69 -40.68
C LYS A 233 -12.64 1.55 -40.83
N LYS A 234 -13.84 1.67 -40.24
CA LYS A 234 -14.92 0.70 -40.44
C LYS A 234 -15.33 0.62 -41.90
N LYS A 235 -15.50 1.77 -42.58
CA LYS A 235 -15.79 1.80 -44.02
C LYS A 235 -14.69 1.15 -44.86
N GLN A 236 -13.42 1.36 -44.53
CA GLN A 236 -12.31 0.69 -45.21
C GLN A 236 -12.32 -0.83 -45.00
N ILE A 237 -12.66 -1.29 -43.79
CA ILE A 237 -12.87 -2.72 -43.51
C ILE A 237 -14.02 -3.24 -44.39
N ASP A 238 -15.13 -2.51 -44.46
CA ASP A 238 -16.32 -2.89 -45.23
C ASP A 238 -16.02 -2.98 -46.73
N GLU A 239 -15.24 -2.04 -47.27
CA GLU A 239 -14.79 -2.04 -48.66
C GLU A 239 -13.93 -3.28 -48.97
N VAL A 240 -12.95 -3.60 -48.13
CA VAL A 240 -12.09 -4.79 -48.31
C VAL A 240 -12.93 -6.07 -48.32
N PHE A 241 -13.89 -6.19 -47.40
CA PHE A 241 -14.74 -7.37 -47.32
C PHE A 241 -15.79 -7.44 -48.45
N GLY A 242 -16.34 -6.31 -48.89
CA GLY A 242 -17.24 -6.24 -50.04
C GLY A 242 -16.56 -6.60 -51.37
N LEU A 243 -15.28 -6.27 -51.53
CA LEU A 243 -14.48 -6.70 -52.68
C LEU A 243 -14.20 -8.22 -52.67
N THR A 244 -14.12 -8.84 -51.49
CA THR A 244 -13.90 -10.29 -51.36
C THR A 244 -15.16 -11.12 -51.58
N GLU A 245 -16.36 -10.64 -51.20
CA GLU A 245 -17.63 -11.34 -51.47
C GLU A 245 -17.83 -11.62 -52.96
N ASN A 246 -17.44 -10.66 -53.80
CA ASN A 246 -17.59 -10.76 -55.26
C ASN A 246 -16.59 -11.71 -55.92
N SER A 247 -15.54 -12.15 -55.22
CA SER A 247 -14.43 -12.91 -55.81
C SER A 247 -14.13 -14.26 -55.14
N SER A 248 -14.50 -14.47 -53.88
CA SER A 248 -13.95 -15.57 -53.08
C SER A 248 -14.87 -16.77 -52.82
N GLY A 249 -16.11 -16.75 -53.31
CA GLY A 249 -17.09 -17.83 -53.07
C GLY A 249 -17.41 -18.09 -51.58
N LEU A 250 -17.11 -17.13 -50.70
CA LEU A 250 -17.43 -17.21 -49.27
C LEU A 250 -18.92 -16.96 -49.05
N THR A 251 -19.50 -17.60 -48.02
CA THR A 251 -20.87 -17.32 -47.64
C THR A 251 -20.95 -15.95 -46.94
N PRO A 252 -22.04 -15.17 -47.13
CA PRO A 252 -22.21 -13.86 -46.49
C PRO A 252 -22.06 -13.90 -44.96
N GLN A 253 -22.46 -15.02 -44.33
CA GLN A 253 -22.32 -15.23 -42.89
C GLN A 253 -20.86 -15.25 -42.43
N LYS A 254 -19.97 -15.95 -43.15
CA LYS A 254 -18.54 -15.99 -42.80
C LYS A 254 -17.86 -14.64 -42.99
N VAL A 255 -18.26 -13.89 -44.02
CA VAL A 255 -17.75 -12.53 -44.24
C VAL A 255 -18.16 -11.61 -43.09
N LYS A 256 -19.40 -11.70 -42.63
CA LYS A 256 -19.87 -10.96 -41.45
C LYS A 256 -19.06 -11.29 -40.19
N GLU A 257 -18.76 -12.57 -39.95
CA GLU A 257 -17.93 -13.00 -38.82
C GLU A 257 -16.49 -12.47 -38.90
N PHE A 258 -15.85 -12.55 -40.07
CA PHE A 258 -14.49 -12.02 -40.26
C PHE A 258 -14.44 -10.49 -40.14
N ARG A 259 -15.48 -9.80 -40.63
CA ARG A 259 -15.64 -8.36 -40.45
C ARG A 259 -15.69 -8.00 -38.97
N GLN A 260 -16.53 -8.68 -38.20
CA GLN A 260 -16.64 -8.46 -36.76
C GLN A 260 -15.33 -8.75 -36.02
N LEU A 261 -14.64 -9.84 -36.38
CA LEU A 261 -13.34 -10.19 -35.80
C LEU A 261 -12.26 -9.14 -36.11
N THR A 262 -12.30 -8.54 -37.30
CA THR A 262 -11.36 -7.47 -37.71
C THR A 262 -11.60 -6.20 -36.92
N ILE A 263 -12.86 -5.79 -36.74
CA ILE A 263 -13.23 -4.66 -35.88
C ILE A 263 -12.79 -4.93 -34.44
N HIS A 264 -13.05 -6.12 -33.91
CA HIS A 264 -12.63 -6.48 -32.56
C HIS A 264 -11.10 -6.47 -32.40
N SER A 265 -10.36 -6.97 -33.40
CA SER A 265 -8.89 -6.92 -33.40
C SER A 265 -8.37 -5.49 -33.41
N LEU A 266 -9.01 -4.59 -34.17
CA LEU A 266 -8.69 -3.16 -34.16
C LEU A 266 -8.96 -2.53 -32.78
N GLN A 267 -10.10 -2.87 -32.14
CA GLN A 267 -10.39 -2.42 -30.77
C GLN A 267 -9.32 -2.87 -29.78
N MET A 268 -8.92 -4.15 -29.82
CA MET A 268 -7.90 -4.69 -28.92
C MET A 268 -6.52 -4.06 -29.16
N ASN A 269 -6.16 -3.79 -30.41
CA ASN A 269 -4.93 -3.08 -30.74
C ASN A 269 -4.92 -1.66 -30.14
N LEU A 270 -6.03 -0.93 -30.25
CA LEU A 270 -6.17 0.41 -29.65
C LEU A 270 -6.17 0.37 -28.13
N TYR A 271 -6.82 -0.62 -27.52
CA TYR A 271 -6.87 -0.77 -26.07
C TYR A 271 -5.49 -0.94 -25.45
N HIS A 272 -4.61 -1.72 -26.09
CA HIS A 272 -3.25 -1.95 -25.61
C HIS A 272 -2.22 -0.90 -26.05
N ARG A 273 -2.62 0.06 -26.89
CA ARG A 273 -1.72 1.12 -27.36
C ARG A 273 -1.52 2.18 -26.28
N ARG A 274 -0.32 2.74 -26.19
CA ARG A 274 -0.06 3.91 -25.35
C ARG A 274 -0.85 5.11 -25.88
N LYS A 275 -1.47 5.86 -24.97
CA LYS A 275 -2.43 6.92 -25.33
C LYS A 275 -1.71 8.09 -25.99
N GLU A 276 -0.51 8.40 -25.53
CA GLU A 276 0.34 9.47 -26.03
C GLU A 276 0.74 9.26 -27.49
N ASP A 277 0.84 8.00 -27.93
CA ASP A 277 1.20 7.63 -29.30
C ASP A 277 0.01 7.75 -30.28
N LEU A 278 -1.19 8.08 -29.81
CA LEU A 278 -2.38 8.22 -30.66
C LEU A 278 -2.48 9.60 -31.30
N LEU A 279 -1.98 10.63 -30.60
CA LEU A 279 -1.99 12.00 -31.10
C LEU A 279 -0.69 12.29 -31.83
N GLN A 280 -0.80 12.53 -33.14
CA GLN A 280 0.31 13.08 -33.92
C GLN A 280 0.53 14.55 -33.52
N SER A 281 1.79 14.99 -33.54
CA SER A 281 2.12 16.40 -33.30
C SER A 281 2.16 17.17 -34.63
N PRO A 282 1.71 18.44 -34.68
CA PRO A 282 0.95 19.15 -33.64
C PRO A 282 -0.51 18.70 -33.58
N PHE A 283 -1.13 18.77 -32.40
CA PHE A 283 -2.54 18.38 -32.20
C PHE A 283 -3.45 19.57 -31.81
N LEU A 284 -2.84 20.72 -31.54
CA LEU A 284 -3.49 22.01 -31.37
C LEU A 284 -2.88 23.00 -32.35
N ASP A 285 -3.67 23.93 -32.87
CA ASP A 285 -3.17 24.92 -33.83
C ASP A 285 -2.34 26.02 -33.14
N ASP A 286 -2.65 26.33 -31.88
CA ASP A 286 -2.04 27.43 -31.10
C ASP A 286 -1.10 26.94 -29.97
N GLU A 287 -0.30 25.88 -30.20
CA GLU A 287 0.60 25.29 -29.16
C GLU A 287 1.57 26.32 -28.54
N ALA A 288 1.97 27.34 -29.30
CA ALA A 288 2.94 28.36 -28.87
C ALA A 288 2.38 29.34 -27.81
N GLN A 289 1.06 29.39 -27.61
CA GLN A 289 0.43 30.31 -26.67
C GLN A 289 0.47 29.82 -25.22
N TYR A 290 0.70 28.52 -25.01
CA TYR A 290 0.64 27.89 -23.71
C TYR A 290 2.02 27.49 -23.20
N SER A 291 2.19 27.47 -21.88
CA SER A 291 3.40 26.95 -21.27
C SER A 291 3.52 25.44 -21.54
N GLN A 292 4.75 24.92 -21.47
CA GLN A 292 5.01 23.50 -21.67
C GLN A 292 4.19 22.61 -20.73
N ASP A 293 4.00 23.04 -19.48
CA ASP A 293 3.25 22.30 -18.46
C ASP A 293 1.75 22.24 -18.77
N VAL A 294 1.17 23.35 -19.22
CA VAL A 294 -0.22 23.41 -19.70
C VAL A 294 -0.40 22.52 -20.93
N MET A 295 0.57 22.54 -21.86
CA MET A 295 0.55 21.68 -23.05
C MET A 295 0.63 20.19 -22.73
N VAL A 296 1.40 19.79 -21.72
CA VAL A 296 1.44 18.39 -21.23
C VAL A 296 0.05 17.97 -20.73
N ASN A 297 -0.62 18.83 -19.97
CA ASN A 297 -1.97 18.58 -19.45
C ASN A 297 -3.03 18.51 -20.57
N PHE A 298 -2.95 19.39 -21.57
CA PHE A 298 -3.82 19.29 -22.75
C PHE A 298 -3.58 18.01 -23.53
N ARG A 299 -2.31 17.62 -23.72
CA ARG A 299 -1.98 16.38 -24.43
C ARG A 299 -2.53 15.16 -23.69
N LEU A 300 -2.41 15.14 -22.36
CA LEU A 300 -2.99 14.08 -21.53
C LEU A 300 -4.52 14.02 -21.66
N LEU A 301 -5.20 15.16 -21.55
CA LEU A 301 -6.65 15.22 -21.69
C LEU A 301 -7.11 14.77 -23.09
N ALA A 302 -6.45 15.30 -24.12
CA ALA A 302 -6.79 15.03 -25.51
C ALA A 302 -6.54 13.56 -25.87
N SER A 303 -5.43 12.98 -25.41
CA SER A 303 -5.09 11.58 -25.69
C SER A 303 -6.07 10.62 -25.03
N GLU A 304 -6.48 10.90 -23.79
CA GLU A 304 -7.50 10.14 -23.06
C GLU A 304 -8.86 10.21 -23.76
N CYS A 305 -9.30 11.42 -24.15
CA CYS A 305 -10.56 11.61 -24.86
C CYS A 305 -10.57 10.90 -26.22
N TYR A 306 -9.50 11.06 -27.00
CA TYR A 306 -9.37 10.45 -28.32
C TYR A 306 -9.31 8.93 -28.25
N TRP A 307 -8.53 8.38 -27.32
CA TRP A 307 -8.43 6.94 -27.08
C TRP A 307 -9.78 6.34 -26.72
N LEU A 308 -10.44 6.91 -25.71
CA LEU A 308 -11.72 6.40 -25.24
C LEU A 308 -12.81 6.56 -26.32
N GLY A 309 -12.84 7.70 -27.00
CA GLY A 309 -13.73 7.95 -28.14
C GLY A 309 -13.54 6.93 -29.26
N SER A 310 -12.29 6.54 -29.55
CA SER A 310 -12.00 5.51 -30.55
C SER A 310 -12.59 4.16 -30.16
N LEU A 311 -12.41 3.74 -28.90
CA LEU A 311 -12.97 2.48 -28.41
C LEU A 311 -14.50 2.48 -28.39
N MET A 312 -15.10 3.59 -27.96
CA MET A 312 -16.56 3.80 -27.94
C MET A 312 -17.16 3.78 -29.34
N ALA A 313 -16.52 4.43 -30.32
CA ALA A 313 -16.97 4.45 -31.71
C ALA A 313 -16.91 3.06 -32.35
N LEU A 314 -15.95 2.22 -31.97
CA LEU A 314 -15.84 0.85 -32.48
C LEU A 314 -16.82 -0.13 -31.81
N ASN A 315 -17.50 0.26 -30.73
CA ASN A 315 -18.52 -0.57 -30.09
C ASN A 315 -19.69 -0.87 -31.06
N ASN A 316 -20.45 -1.92 -30.76
CA ASN A 316 -21.64 -2.29 -31.51
C ASN A 316 -22.84 -2.41 -30.55
N PRO A 317 -23.81 -1.49 -30.58
CA PRO A 317 -23.84 -0.26 -31.40
C PRO A 317 -22.78 0.77 -30.95
N PRO A 318 -22.37 1.71 -31.83
CA PRO A 318 -21.40 2.76 -31.48
C PRO A 318 -21.89 3.61 -30.31
N LEU A 319 -20.96 4.03 -29.46
CA LEU A 319 -21.25 4.86 -28.29
C LEU A 319 -20.63 6.24 -28.44
N GLN A 320 -21.25 7.26 -27.84
CA GLN A 320 -20.67 8.60 -27.70
C GLN A 320 -21.14 9.29 -26.42
N PRO A 321 -20.34 10.21 -25.84
CA PRO A 321 -20.81 11.05 -24.75
C PRO A 321 -22.02 11.90 -25.18
N ASP A 322 -23.00 12.08 -24.30
CA ASP A 322 -24.22 12.81 -24.63
C ASP A 322 -24.06 14.32 -24.45
N TRP A 323 -23.38 14.95 -25.40
CA TRP A 323 -23.09 16.40 -25.39
C TRP A 323 -24.33 17.30 -25.43
N GLU A 324 -25.50 16.78 -25.79
CA GLU A 324 -26.76 17.53 -25.80
C GLU A 324 -27.41 17.62 -24.42
N ASN A 325 -27.22 16.60 -23.58
CA ASN A 325 -27.80 16.50 -22.24
C ASN A 325 -26.77 16.75 -21.14
N ILE A 326 -26.07 17.89 -21.23
CA ILE A 326 -25.18 18.33 -20.15
C ILE A 326 -26.04 18.86 -19.01
N SER A 327 -26.34 18.00 -18.04
CA SER A 327 -26.99 18.42 -16.79
C SER A 327 -26.10 19.46 -16.11
N PRO A 328 -26.59 20.68 -15.81
CA PRO A 328 -25.80 21.66 -15.09
C PRO A 328 -25.45 21.08 -13.71
N GLY A 329 -24.19 20.68 -13.55
CA GLY A 329 -23.63 20.30 -12.26
C GLY A 329 -23.59 21.50 -11.32
N MET A 330 -23.36 21.26 -10.03
CA MET A 330 -23.06 22.36 -9.11
C MET A 330 -21.73 23.04 -9.47
N ASP A 331 -20.83 22.29 -10.13
CA ASP A 331 -19.54 22.80 -10.55
C ASP A 331 -19.59 23.31 -11.99
N THR A 332 -19.34 24.62 -12.14
CA THR A 332 -19.20 25.26 -13.44
C THR A 332 -18.09 24.68 -14.30
N TRP A 333 -17.18 23.85 -13.78
CA TRP A 333 -16.13 23.17 -14.54
C TRP A 333 -16.45 21.68 -14.81
N ASP A 334 -17.69 21.25 -14.61
CA ASP A 334 -18.16 19.96 -15.12
C ASP A 334 -18.39 20.06 -16.64
N ILE A 335 -17.33 19.80 -17.41
CA ILE A 335 -17.35 19.89 -18.88
C ILE A 335 -17.81 18.60 -19.57
N PHE A 336 -17.78 17.47 -18.85
CA PHE A 336 -18.14 16.17 -19.39
C PHE A 336 -19.63 15.86 -19.20
N PRO A 337 -20.33 15.35 -20.23
CA PRO A 337 -21.67 14.81 -20.10
C PRO A 337 -21.80 13.77 -19.00
N ARG A 338 -22.98 13.71 -18.37
CA ARG A 338 -23.25 12.69 -17.35
C ARG A 338 -23.28 11.30 -17.97
N ASP A 339 -23.97 11.20 -19.11
CA ASP A 339 -24.36 9.94 -19.73
C ASP A 339 -23.67 9.74 -21.09
N ILE A 340 -23.68 8.47 -21.50
CA ILE A 340 -23.22 8.01 -22.81
C ILE A 340 -24.46 7.51 -23.54
N LYS A 341 -24.60 7.88 -24.81
CA LYS A 341 -25.67 7.39 -25.68
C LYS A 341 -25.13 6.44 -26.75
N SER A 342 -25.99 5.52 -27.19
CA SER A 342 -25.79 4.79 -28.43
C SER A 342 -26.10 5.69 -29.61
N VAL A 343 -25.38 5.50 -30.73
CA VAL A 343 -25.57 6.24 -31.99
C VAL A 343 -26.18 5.34 -33.04
#